data_AF-A0A8I0HCG5-F1
#
_entry.id   AF-A0A8I0HCG5-F1
#
_cell.length_a   1.000
_cell.length_b   1.000
_cell.length_c   1.000
_cell.angle_alpha   90.00
_cell.angle_beta   90.00
_cell.angle_gamma   90.00
#
_symmetry.space_group_name_H-M   'P 1'
#
loop_
_entity.id
_entity.type
_entity.pdbx_description
1 polymer ?
#
loop_
_entity_poly.entity_id
_entity_poly.type
_entity_poly.pdbx_seq_one_letter_code
_entity_poly.pdbx_strand_id
1 'polypeptide(L)'
;DQITELTGRRYLGNYADGVAQYRALLESGVAAAGQLQLSMGVGLTAAQAAALTQDIVWMVEQECQGQTVLVPVVYLASNSLQLRGNGALIAGGDVELNATNTLSNQGVIAGADVSITAGNLLNQGRIGGTGSVALEARNDLLNQGQIQGRDVA
;
A
#
# COMPACT_ATOMS: atom_id res chain seq x y z
N ASP A 1 -10.24 12.35 19.68
CA ASP A 1 -9.13 12.94 18.88
C ASP A 1 -8.17 11.89 18.35
N GLN A 2 -8.55 11.16 17.28
CA GLN A 2 -7.72 10.08 16.69
C GLN A 2 -6.99 10.47 15.39
N ILE A 3 -7.14 11.71 14.91
CA ILE A 3 -6.55 12.16 13.64
C ILE A 3 -5.18 12.86 13.83
N THR A 4 -4.83 13.22 15.07
CA THR A 4 -3.54 13.86 15.36
C THR A 4 -2.37 12.87 15.41
N GLU A 5 -2.63 11.59 15.68
CA GLU A 5 -1.58 10.61 15.98
C GLU A 5 -1.00 9.88 14.77
N LEU A 6 -1.69 9.91 13.61
CA LEU A 6 -1.28 9.12 12.44
C LEU A 6 -0.60 9.92 11.31
N THR A 7 -0.44 11.25 11.41
CA THR A 7 0.13 12.03 10.30
C THR A 7 1.17 13.09 10.69
N GLY A 8 1.35 13.40 11.98
CA GLY A 8 2.36 14.39 12.40
C GLY A 8 2.24 15.78 11.75
N ARG A 9 1.12 16.13 11.11
CA ARG A 9 0.92 17.43 10.48
C ARG A 9 -0.49 17.95 10.74
N ARG A 10 -0.54 19.10 11.42
CA ARG A 10 -1.70 19.78 11.99
C ARG A 10 -2.65 20.44 10.98
N TYR A 11 -2.40 20.38 9.67
CA TYR A 11 -3.27 21.02 8.67
C TYR A 11 -3.27 20.24 7.35
N LEU A 12 -4.47 19.92 6.87
CA LEU A 12 -4.74 19.64 5.45
C LEU A 12 -5.69 20.73 4.93
N GLY A 13 -5.14 21.93 4.80
CA GLY A 13 -5.50 22.91 3.77
C GLY A 13 -4.17 23.26 3.08
N ASN A 14 -4.11 23.58 1.80
CA ASN A 14 -5.03 24.47 1.08
C ASN A 14 -5.62 23.78 -0.13
N TYR A 15 -5.46 22.45 -0.17
CA TYR A 15 -5.19 21.78 -1.42
C TYR A 15 -3.94 22.35 -2.13
N ALA A 16 -3.33 21.69 -3.09
CA ALA A 16 -3.92 20.87 -4.14
C ALA A 16 -3.78 19.36 -3.87
N ASP A 17 -4.77 18.48 -3.70
CA ASP A 17 -6.13 18.63 -3.23
C ASP A 17 -6.47 17.34 -2.40
N GLY A 18 -5.83 17.09 -1.24
CA GLY A 18 -5.91 15.83 -0.46
C GLY A 18 -7.29 15.24 -0.12
N VAL A 19 -8.26 16.03 0.38
CA VAL A 19 -9.70 15.69 0.45
C VAL A 19 -10.35 15.34 -0.91
N ALA A 20 -9.97 15.92 -2.06
CA ALA A 20 -10.57 15.63 -3.36
C ALA A 20 -9.93 14.40 -3.96
N GLN A 21 -8.63 14.24 -3.77
CA GLN A 21 -7.95 12.98 -4.01
C GLN A 21 -8.58 11.88 -3.17
N TYR A 22 -8.79 12.11 -1.87
CA TYR A 22 -9.44 11.14 -0.98
C TYR A 22 -10.89 10.85 -1.39
N ARG A 23 -11.64 11.86 -1.83
CA ARG A 23 -13.00 11.70 -2.37
C ARG A 23 -12.98 10.88 -3.66
N ALA A 24 -12.06 11.16 -4.58
CA ALA A 24 -11.89 10.40 -5.80
C ALA A 24 -11.55 8.93 -5.49
N LEU A 25 -10.66 8.68 -4.53
CA LEU A 25 -10.34 7.34 -4.07
C LEU A 25 -11.55 6.62 -3.44
N LEU A 26 -12.40 7.33 -2.69
CA LEU A 26 -13.64 6.77 -2.15
C LEU A 26 -14.67 6.47 -3.24
N GLU A 27 -14.83 7.35 -4.22
CA GLU A 27 -15.73 7.17 -5.37
C GLU A 27 -15.28 5.98 -6.22
N SER A 28 -13.98 5.88 -6.52
CA SER A 28 -13.39 4.70 -7.17
C SER A 28 -13.57 3.44 -6.33
N GLY A 29 -13.53 3.53 -4.99
CA GLY A 29 -13.84 2.44 -4.08
C GLY A 29 -15.27 1.92 -4.20
N VAL A 30 -16.25 2.83 -4.28
CA VAL A 30 -17.66 2.47 -4.49
C VAL A 30 -17.86 1.81 -5.85
N ALA A 31 -17.21 2.32 -6.90
CA ALA A 31 -17.28 1.72 -8.24
C ALA A 31 -16.67 0.31 -8.25
N ALA A 32 -15.50 0.13 -7.64
CA ALA A 32 -14.83 -1.17 -7.49
C ALA A 32 -15.68 -2.16 -6.68
N ALA A 33 -16.42 -1.68 -5.66
CA ALA A 33 -17.30 -2.51 -4.86
C ALA A 33 -18.37 -3.23 -5.68
N GLY A 34 -19.00 -2.50 -6.60
CA GLY A 34 -20.02 -3.07 -7.49
C GLY A 34 -19.42 -4.05 -8.51
N GLN A 35 -18.28 -3.70 -9.10
CA GLN A 35 -17.64 -4.50 -10.15
C GLN A 35 -17.02 -5.79 -9.63
N LEU A 36 -16.38 -5.74 -8.46
CA LEU A 36 -15.62 -6.84 -7.86
C LEU A 36 -16.38 -7.54 -6.72
N GLN A 37 -17.65 -7.15 -6.52
CA GLN A 37 -18.54 -7.69 -5.49
C GLN A 37 -17.90 -7.63 -4.10
N LEU A 38 -17.30 -6.48 -3.77
CA LEU A 38 -16.61 -6.27 -2.50
C LEU A 38 -17.62 -6.14 -1.36
N SER A 39 -17.27 -6.69 -0.19
CA SER A 39 -18.08 -6.58 1.02
C SER A 39 -17.50 -5.52 1.95
N MET A 40 -18.34 -4.58 2.39
CA MET A 40 -17.92 -3.54 3.35
C MET A 40 -17.43 -4.20 4.64
N GLY A 41 -16.35 -3.66 5.22
CA GLY A 41 -15.74 -4.23 6.41
C GLY A 41 -14.79 -5.40 6.14
N VAL A 42 -14.79 -5.95 4.93
CA VAL A 42 -13.87 -7.03 4.54
C VAL A 42 -12.75 -6.46 3.66
N GLY A 43 -11.51 -6.76 4.01
CA GLY A 43 -10.35 -6.41 3.20
C GLY A 43 -10.38 -7.13 1.85
N LEU A 44 -9.85 -6.49 0.80
CA LEU A 44 -9.80 -7.10 -0.53
C LEU A 44 -8.91 -8.34 -0.52
N THR A 45 -9.37 -9.38 -1.20
CA THR A 45 -8.54 -10.55 -1.51
C THR A 45 -7.47 -10.22 -2.54
N ALA A 46 -6.54 -11.14 -2.69
CA ALA A 46 -5.48 -11.09 -3.68
C ALA A 46 -5.98 -10.75 -5.10
N ALA A 47 -6.95 -11.54 -5.55
CA ALA A 47 -7.53 -11.43 -6.88
C ALA A 47 -8.36 -10.13 -7.05
N GLN A 48 -9.05 -9.69 -6.00
CA GLN A 48 -9.83 -8.45 -6.04
C GLN A 48 -8.93 -7.22 -6.13
N ALA A 49 -7.83 -7.17 -5.37
CA ALA A 49 -6.87 -6.07 -5.46
C ALA A 49 -6.19 -6.03 -6.85
N ALA A 50 -5.83 -7.19 -7.41
CA ALA A 50 -5.23 -7.26 -8.74
C ALA A 50 -6.19 -6.86 -9.88
N ALA A 51 -7.50 -6.99 -9.67
CA ALA A 51 -8.52 -6.61 -10.63
C ALA A 51 -8.90 -5.11 -10.59
N LEU A 52 -8.30 -4.33 -9.67
CA LEU A 52 -8.53 -2.89 -9.60
C LEU A 52 -7.99 -2.18 -10.85
N THR A 53 -8.80 -1.26 -11.38
CA THR A 53 -8.45 -0.43 -12.54
C THR A 53 -8.13 1.02 -12.16
N GLN A 54 -8.42 1.41 -10.92
CA GLN A 54 -8.13 2.71 -10.30
C GLN A 54 -7.77 2.51 -8.83
N ASP A 55 -6.98 3.43 -8.28
CA ASP A 55 -6.69 3.48 -6.85
C ASP A 55 -7.98 3.72 -6.05
N ILE A 56 -8.10 3.06 -4.91
CA ILE A 56 -9.29 3.17 -4.06
C ILE A 56 -8.94 3.36 -2.59
N VAL A 57 -9.86 3.97 -1.86
CA VAL A 57 -9.95 3.86 -0.40
C VAL A 57 -11.11 2.91 -0.07
N TRP A 58 -10.85 1.92 0.76
CA TRP A 58 -11.81 0.91 1.18
C TRP A 58 -11.92 0.84 2.70
N MET A 59 -13.13 0.61 3.20
CA MET A 59 -13.39 0.54 4.64
C MET A 59 -13.32 -0.91 5.12
N VAL A 60 -12.35 -1.20 5.97
CA VAL A 60 -12.10 -2.54 6.52
C VAL A 60 -12.35 -2.54 8.02
N GLU A 61 -12.95 -3.60 8.54
CA GLU A 61 -13.13 -3.79 9.97
C GLU A 61 -11.80 -4.08 10.65
N GLN A 62 -11.52 -3.36 11.74
CA GLN A 62 -10.37 -3.58 12.59
C GLN A 62 -10.82 -3.56 14.05
N GLU A 63 -10.29 -4.49 14.84
CA GLU A 63 -10.52 -4.51 16.27
C GLU A 63 -9.62 -3.46 16.94
N CYS A 64 -10.25 -2.47 17.59
CA CYS A 64 -9.59 -1.42 18.35
C CYS A 64 -10.17 -1.39 19.76
N GLN A 65 -9.35 -1.72 20.77
CA GLN A 65 -9.76 -1.72 22.18
C GLN A 65 -11.03 -2.55 22.45
N GLY A 66 -11.18 -3.70 21.78
CA GLY A 66 -12.35 -4.58 21.91
C GLY A 66 -13.60 -4.09 21.18
N GLN A 67 -13.49 -3.05 20.34
CA GLN A 67 -14.56 -2.59 19.46
C GLN A 67 -14.17 -2.77 18.00
N THR A 68 -15.08 -3.32 17.20
CA THR A 68 -14.94 -3.37 15.75
C THR A 68 -15.23 -1.99 15.16
N VAL A 69 -14.23 -1.41 14.50
CA VAL A 69 -14.34 -0.10 13.84
C VAL A 69 -13.95 -0.23 12.37
N LEU A 70 -14.54 0.61 11.52
CA LEU A 70 -14.13 0.71 10.13
C LEU A 70 -12.95 1.67 10.01
N VAL A 71 -11.87 1.19 9.41
CA VAL A 71 -10.68 1.99 9.10
C VAL A 71 -10.49 2.11 7.60
N PRO A 72 -10.09 3.29 7.08
CA PRO A 72 -9.80 3.47 5.67
C PRO A 72 -8.46 2.82 5.30
N VAL A 73 -8.47 1.97 4.29
CA VAL A 73 -7.30 1.31 3.70
C VAL A 73 -7.19 1.72 2.24
N VAL A 74 -5.99 2.13 1.81
CA VAL A 74 -5.73 2.49 0.41
C VAL A 74 -5.26 1.25 -0.35
N TYR A 75 -5.89 0.96 -1.48
CA TYR A 75 -5.45 -0.07 -2.43
C TYR A 75 -5.10 0.60 -3.75
N LEU A 76 -3.94 0.27 -4.32
CA LEU A 76 -3.46 0.86 -5.56
C LEU A 76 -3.72 -0.09 -6.72
N ALA A 77 -4.20 0.44 -7.84
CA ALA A 77 -4.39 -0.35 -9.05
C ALA A 77 -3.06 -0.62 -9.76
N SER A 78 -2.92 -1.79 -10.37
CA SER A 78 -1.68 -2.21 -11.03
C SER A 78 -1.26 -1.30 -12.21
N ASN A 79 -2.19 -0.53 -12.77
CA ASN A 79 -1.96 0.39 -13.90
C ASN A 79 -1.59 1.83 -13.50
N SER A 80 -1.71 2.19 -12.21
CA SER A 80 -1.45 3.55 -11.69
C SER A 80 -0.05 3.73 -11.09
N LEU A 81 0.80 2.70 -11.17
CA LEU A 81 2.14 2.61 -10.55
C LEU A 81 3.16 3.56 -11.19
N GLN A 82 2.97 4.87 -11.04
CA GLN A 82 4.05 5.85 -11.03
C GLN A 82 4.42 6.13 -9.56
N LEU A 83 5.53 5.54 -9.12
CA LEU A 83 6.08 5.66 -7.76
C LEU A 83 6.14 7.13 -7.29
N ARG A 84 5.31 7.49 -6.31
CA ARG A 84 5.56 8.61 -5.39
C ARG A 84 5.71 8.03 -3.98
N GLY A 85 6.96 7.94 -3.52
CA GLY A 85 7.40 7.10 -2.41
C GLY A 85 7.08 7.62 -0.99
N ASN A 86 5.83 7.57 -0.57
CA ASN A 86 5.45 7.86 0.82
C ASN A 86 4.15 7.16 1.32
N GLY A 87 3.64 6.15 0.61
CA GLY A 87 2.43 5.40 0.99
C GLY A 87 2.65 3.88 1.10
N ALA A 88 1.64 3.17 1.61
CA ALA A 88 1.61 1.70 1.60
C ALA A 88 1.21 1.19 0.20
N LEU A 89 2.01 0.29 -0.36
CA LEU A 89 1.76 -0.50 -1.56
C LEU A 89 1.39 -1.93 -1.13
N ILE A 90 0.10 -2.28 -1.20
CA ILE A 90 -0.37 -3.62 -0.86
C ILE A 90 -0.99 -4.22 -2.12
N ALA A 91 -0.26 -5.11 -2.77
CA ALA A 91 -0.75 -5.89 -3.90
C ALA A 91 -1.27 -7.23 -3.41
N GLY A 92 -2.34 -7.67 -4.05
CA GLY A 92 -2.93 -8.96 -3.79
C GLY A 92 -2.17 -10.14 -4.41
N GLY A 93 -1.56 -9.91 -5.58
CA GLY A 93 -0.70 -10.87 -6.27
C GLY A 93 0.78 -10.54 -6.11
N ASP A 94 1.57 -10.88 -7.12
CA ASP A 94 3.00 -10.62 -7.11
C ASP A 94 3.31 -9.13 -7.26
N VAL A 95 4.35 -8.67 -6.58
CA VAL A 95 4.88 -7.31 -6.66
C VAL A 95 6.21 -7.37 -7.37
N GLU A 96 6.33 -6.69 -8.52
CA GLU A 96 7.62 -6.46 -9.17
C GLU A 96 7.90 -4.95 -9.23
N LEU A 97 9.01 -4.52 -8.64
CA LEU A 97 9.46 -3.14 -8.62
C LEU A 97 10.84 -3.01 -9.24
N ASN A 98 10.98 -2.18 -10.28
CA ASN A 98 12.25 -1.93 -10.94
C ASN A 98 12.58 -0.43 -10.92
N ALA A 99 13.51 -0.05 -10.04
CA ALA A 99 14.07 1.30 -9.93
C ALA A 99 15.49 1.35 -10.52
N THR A 100 15.79 2.36 -11.32
CA THR A 100 17.14 2.59 -11.86
C THR A 100 18.05 3.31 -10.86
N ASN A 101 17.47 4.15 -10.01
CA ASN A 101 18.16 4.96 -9.00
C ASN A 101 17.83 4.47 -7.59
N THR A 102 17.40 5.33 -6.67
CA THR A 102 17.05 4.93 -5.29
C THR A 102 15.56 4.59 -5.15
N LEU A 103 15.25 3.44 -4.54
CA LEU A 103 13.93 3.08 -4.02
C LEU A 103 13.93 3.30 -2.50
N SER A 104 13.03 4.15 -2.01
CA SER A 104 12.85 4.40 -0.57
C SER A 104 11.46 3.95 -0.14
N ASN A 105 11.39 2.96 0.75
CA ASN A 105 10.15 2.50 1.35
C ASN A 105 10.04 3.00 2.80
N GLN A 106 9.03 3.81 3.12
CA GLN A 106 8.69 4.20 4.49
C GLN A 106 7.32 3.64 4.92
N GLY A 107 6.62 2.95 4.02
CA GLY A 107 5.29 2.39 4.23
C GLY A 107 5.32 0.86 4.28
N VAL A 108 4.29 0.20 3.75
CA VAL A 108 4.25 -1.26 3.62
C VAL A 108 4.29 -1.61 2.15
N ILE A 109 5.20 -2.47 1.71
CA ILE A 109 5.16 -3.17 0.43
C ILE A 109 4.72 -4.60 0.75
N ALA A 110 3.58 -5.05 0.24
CA ALA A 110 3.09 -6.40 0.49
C ALA A 110 2.60 -7.08 -0.80
N GLY A 111 2.90 -8.37 -0.97
CA GLY A 111 2.50 -9.18 -2.13
C GLY A 111 2.44 -10.69 -1.83
N ALA A 112 2.07 -11.49 -2.84
CA ALA A 112 2.25 -12.94 -2.80
C ALA A 112 3.74 -13.27 -2.91
N ASP A 113 4.35 -13.08 -4.07
CA ASP A 113 5.80 -12.93 -4.22
C ASP A 113 6.17 -11.44 -4.38
N VAL A 114 7.32 -11.02 -3.85
CA VAL A 114 7.83 -9.65 -3.97
C VAL A 114 9.22 -9.70 -4.59
N SER A 115 9.42 -9.01 -5.71
CA SER A 115 10.70 -8.82 -6.39
C SER A 115 10.98 -7.33 -6.52
N ILE A 116 12.11 -6.87 -5.98
CA ILE A 116 12.51 -5.46 -6.05
C ILE A 116 13.93 -5.39 -6.59
N THR A 117 14.11 -4.74 -7.74
CA THR A 117 15.41 -4.34 -8.27
C THR A 117 15.57 -2.84 -8.15
N ALA A 118 16.66 -2.35 -7.55
CA ALA A 118 16.93 -0.93 -7.40
C ALA A 118 18.42 -0.60 -7.66
N GLY A 119 18.73 0.66 -7.96
CA GLY A 119 20.10 1.16 -7.86
C GLY A 119 20.55 1.22 -6.40
N ASN A 120 19.75 1.87 -5.55
CA ASN A 120 19.85 1.79 -4.08
C ASN A 120 18.48 1.42 -3.50
N LEU A 121 18.43 0.65 -2.43
CA LEU A 121 17.21 0.30 -1.71
C LEU A 121 17.30 0.76 -0.26
N LEU A 122 16.47 1.72 0.14
CA LEU A 122 16.30 2.14 1.53
C LEU A 122 14.94 1.66 2.03
N ASN A 123 14.92 0.67 2.92
CA ASN A 123 13.70 0.22 3.58
C ASN A 123 13.64 0.73 5.02
N GLN A 124 12.76 1.68 5.30
CA GLN A 124 12.43 2.21 6.62
C GLN A 124 11.03 1.76 7.10
N GLY A 125 10.26 1.11 6.22
CA GLY A 125 8.95 0.56 6.49
C GLY A 125 8.94 -0.97 6.52
N ARG A 126 7.89 -1.62 6.00
CA ARG A 126 7.78 -3.07 5.87
C ARG A 126 7.82 -3.48 4.40
N ILE A 127 8.53 -4.56 4.08
CA ILE A 127 8.45 -5.30 2.81
C ILE A 127 8.03 -6.73 3.15
N GLY A 128 6.98 -7.24 2.53
CA GLY A 128 6.28 -8.44 2.96
C GLY A 128 5.79 -9.32 1.81
N GLY A 129 6.18 -10.58 1.76
CA GLY A 129 5.60 -11.58 0.88
C GLY A 129 4.87 -12.65 1.70
N THR A 130 3.74 -13.16 1.21
CA THR A 130 3.18 -14.41 1.76
C THR A 130 3.94 -15.64 1.25
N GLY A 131 4.57 -15.52 0.07
CA GLY A 131 5.56 -16.41 -0.52
C GLY A 131 6.97 -15.83 -0.41
N SER A 132 7.57 -15.50 -1.54
CA SER A 132 8.98 -15.14 -1.69
C SER A 132 9.18 -13.62 -1.60
N VAL A 133 10.32 -13.17 -1.07
CA VAL A 133 10.77 -11.79 -1.15
C VAL A 133 12.20 -11.78 -1.67
N ALA A 134 12.42 -11.23 -2.85
CA ALA A 134 13.70 -11.08 -3.51
C ALA A 134 14.06 -9.58 -3.66
N LEU A 135 15.19 -9.17 -3.10
CA LEU A 135 15.63 -7.78 -3.12
C LEU A 135 17.03 -7.65 -3.76
N GLU A 136 17.09 -7.05 -4.94
CA GLU A 136 18.33 -6.75 -5.65
C GLU A 136 18.62 -5.24 -5.62
N ALA A 137 19.75 -4.85 -5.02
CA ALA A 137 20.28 -3.48 -5.11
C ALA A 137 21.62 -3.49 -5.84
N ARG A 138 21.75 -2.66 -6.89
CA ARG A 138 22.99 -2.58 -7.69
C ARG A 138 24.15 -1.94 -6.94
N ASN A 139 23.86 -1.03 -6.01
CA ASN A 139 24.85 -0.36 -5.19
C ASN A 139 24.63 -0.68 -3.70
N ASP A 140 23.61 -0.07 -3.07
CA ASP A 140 23.38 -0.21 -1.62
C ASP A 140 21.97 -0.70 -1.28
N LEU A 141 21.87 -1.64 -0.33
CA LEU A 141 20.62 -2.02 0.34
C LEU A 141 20.74 -1.68 1.83
N LEU A 142 19.95 -0.72 2.29
CA LEU A 142 19.85 -0.32 3.69
C LEU A 142 18.46 -0.65 4.24
N ASN A 143 18.39 -1.67 5.09
CA ASN A 143 17.19 -2.02 5.82
C ASN A 143 17.22 -1.46 7.26
N GLN A 144 16.34 -0.51 7.52
CA GLN A 144 16.03 0.10 8.83
C GLN A 144 14.61 -0.25 9.32
N GLY A 145 13.87 -1.05 8.56
CA GLY A 145 12.53 -1.52 8.89
C GLY A 145 12.44 -3.04 8.89
N GLN A 146 11.32 -3.58 8.41
CA GLN A 146 11.03 -5.01 8.39
C GLN A 146 11.03 -5.57 6.96
N ILE A 147 11.61 -6.75 6.79
CA ILE A 147 11.50 -7.57 5.56
C ILE A 147 11.02 -8.94 6.01
N GLN A 148 9.95 -9.45 5.40
CA GLN A 148 9.34 -10.72 5.80
C GLN A 148 8.81 -11.49 4.60
N GLY A 149 9.19 -12.75 4.48
CA GLY A 149 8.69 -13.68 3.48
C GLY A 149 8.82 -15.11 4.00
N ARG A 150 8.15 -16.06 3.34
CA ARG A 150 8.41 -17.49 3.53
C ARG A 150 9.85 -17.82 3.11
N ASP A 151 10.27 -17.25 1.98
CA ASP A 151 11.64 -17.31 1.47
C ASP A 151 12.13 -15.86 1.26
N VAL A 152 13.29 -15.50 1.80
CA VAL A 152 13.89 -14.15 1.65
C VAL A 152 15.28 -14.29 1.03
N ALA A 153 15.50 -13.61 -0.09
CA ALA A 153 16.74 -13.66 -0.88
C ALA A 153 17.26 -12.26 -1.23
#